data_AF-A0A2K0VUS8-F1
#
_entry.id   AF-A0A2K0VUS8-F1
#
_cell.length_a   1.000
_cell.length_b   1.000
_cell.length_c   1.000
_cell.angle_alpha   90.00
_cell.angle_beta   90.00
_cell.angle_gamma   90.00
#
_symmetry.space_group_name_H-M   'P 1'
#
loop_
_entity.id
_entity.type
_entity.pdbx_description
1 polymer ?
#
loop_
_entity_poly.entity_id
_entity_poly.type
_entity_poly.pdbx_seq_one_letter_code
_entity_poly.pdbx_strand_id
1 'polypeptide(L)'
;MLVQPYQLSATDVAAKIRDGQLTVEEYAQSLLGRIKERDPVVKAWAYLNPDQVLEQARKLDAVPKEDRGPLHGVAIAVKDVIYTKGKSAR
;
A
#
# COMPACT_ATOMS: atom_id res chain seq x y z
N MET A 1 -17.03 -15.23 6.46
CA MET A 1 -16.69 -13.99 5.72
C MET A 1 -15.23 -14.08 5.30
N LEU A 2 -14.90 -13.76 4.04
CA LEU A 2 -13.52 -13.74 3.58
C LEU A 2 -12.83 -12.46 4.11
N VAL A 3 -11.67 -12.61 4.76
CA VAL A 3 -10.86 -11.47 5.24
C VAL A 3 -10.31 -10.71 4.04
N GLN A 4 -10.50 -9.40 4.01
CA GLN A 4 -9.96 -8.55 2.94
C GLN A 4 -8.49 -8.20 3.23
N PRO A 5 -7.62 -8.07 2.21
CA PRO A 5 -6.21 -7.72 2.40
C PRO A 5 -5.99 -6.45 3.24
N TYR A 6 -6.82 -5.41 3.13
CA TYR A 6 -6.72 -4.19 3.95
C TYR A 6 -6.91 -4.43 5.47
N GLN A 7 -7.40 -5.60 5.88
CA GLN A 7 -7.61 -5.96 7.29
C GLN A 7 -6.42 -6.71 7.90
N LEU A 8 -5.44 -7.11 7.08
CA LEU A 8 -4.26 -7.84 7.54
C LEU A 8 -3.32 -6.92 8.30
N SER A 9 -2.61 -7.48 9.29
CA SER A 9 -1.50 -6.76 9.91
C SER A 9 -0.34 -6.57 8.91
N ALA A 10 0.53 -5.60 9.17
CA ALA A 10 1.72 -5.40 8.34
C ALA A 10 2.62 -6.65 8.28
N THR A 11 2.71 -7.40 9.37
CA THR A 11 3.46 -8.67 9.44
C THR A 11 2.80 -9.78 8.63
N ASP A 12 1.46 -9.87 8.63
CA ASP A 12 0.74 -10.85 7.80
C ASP A 12 0.87 -10.54 6.31
N VAL A 13 0.77 -9.26 5.94
CA VAL A 13 0.98 -8.80 4.56
C VAL A 13 2.38 -9.16 4.10
N ALA A 14 3.41 -8.81 4.88
CA ALA A 14 4.80 -9.10 4.55
C ALA A 14 5.04 -10.61 4.38
N ALA A 15 4.49 -11.44 5.28
CA ALA A 15 4.59 -12.90 5.18
C ALA A 15 3.91 -13.42 3.90
N LYS A 16 2.68 -12.99 3.63
CA LYS A 16 1.92 -13.44 2.46
C LYS A 16 2.55 -13.03 1.14
N ILE A 17 3.12 -11.83 1.04
CA ILE A 17 3.83 -11.35 -0.14
C ILE A 17 5.12 -12.15 -0.36
N ARG A 18 5.90 -12.40 0.70
CA ARG A 18 7.11 -13.21 0.63
C ARG A 18 6.81 -14.64 0.16
N ASP A 19 5.72 -15.21 0.69
CA ASP A 19 5.31 -16.59 0.41
C ASP A 19 4.56 -16.71 -0.94
N GLY A 20 4.28 -15.58 -1.62
CA GLY A 20 3.61 -15.54 -2.92
C GLY A 20 2.10 -15.78 -2.86
N GLN A 21 1.48 -15.65 -1.69
CA GLN A 21 0.04 -15.82 -1.45
C GLN A 21 -0.78 -14.54 -1.72
N LEU A 22 -0.10 -13.40 -1.86
CA LEU A 22 -0.70 -12.09 -2.07
C LEU A 22 0.27 -11.26 -2.91
N THR A 23 -0.20 -10.64 -3.99
CA THR A 23 0.63 -9.67 -4.73
C THR A 23 0.55 -8.29 -4.08
N VAL A 24 1.56 -7.46 -4.31
CA VAL A 24 1.55 -6.06 -3.85
C VAL A 24 0.43 -5.30 -4.55
N GLU A 25 0.16 -5.58 -5.83
CA GLU A 25 -0.95 -4.97 -6.57
C GLU A 25 -2.32 -5.33 -5.97
N GLU A 26 -2.58 -6.59 -5.63
CA GLU A 26 -3.83 -7.01 -4.99
C GLU A 26 -4.03 -6.32 -3.64
N TYR A 27 -2.97 -6.22 -2.84
CA TYR A 27 -3.00 -5.51 -1.56
C TYR A 27 -3.30 -4.02 -1.75
N ALA A 28 -2.62 -3.37 -2.70
CA ALA A 28 -2.82 -1.96 -3.02
C ALA A 28 -4.25 -1.67 -3.49
N GLN A 29 -4.82 -2.51 -4.36
CA GLN A 29 -6.21 -2.41 -4.80
C GLN A 29 -7.19 -2.51 -3.62
N SER A 30 -6.95 -3.44 -2.69
CA SER A 30 -7.75 -3.60 -1.48
C SER A 30 -7.73 -2.33 -0.60
N LEU A 31 -6.55 -1.74 -0.39
CA LEU A 31 -6.38 -0.50 0.37
C LEU A 31 -7.07 0.69 -0.30
N LEU A 32 -6.89 0.88 -1.61
CA LEU A 32 -7.50 1.97 -2.36
C LEU A 32 -9.03 1.86 -2.36
N GLY A 33 -9.57 0.64 -2.49
CA GLY A 33 -11.01 0.39 -2.34
C GLY A 33 -11.53 0.82 -0.97
N ARG A 34 -10.79 0.46 0.09
CA ARG A 34 -11.14 0.85 1.47
C ARG A 34 -11.08 2.36 1.69
N ILE A 35 -10.07 3.03 1.14
CA ILE A 35 -9.94 4.49 1.22
C ILE A 35 -11.11 5.16 0.51
N LYS A 36 -11.43 4.73 -0.72
CA LYS A 36 -12.56 5.26 -1.50
C LYS A 36 -13.89 5.17 -0.75
N GLU A 37 -14.11 4.07 -0.03
CA GLU A 37 -15.33 3.85 0.76
C GLU A 37 -15.43 4.77 1.99
N ARG A 38 -14.29 5.09 2.64
CA ARG A 38 -14.29 5.70 3.98
C ARG A 38 -13.86 7.14 4.06
N ASP A 39 -12.98 7.56 3.17
CA ASP A 39 -12.39 8.88 3.26
C ASP A 39 -13.38 10.04 3.07
N PRO A 40 -14.54 9.90 2.39
CA PRO A 40 -15.57 10.94 2.41
C PRO A 40 -16.05 11.32 3.81
N VAL A 41 -15.96 10.38 4.77
CA VAL A 41 -16.34 10.57 6.17
C VAL A 41 -15.11 10.87 7.04
N VAL A 42 -14.05 10.08 6.90
CA VAL A 42 -12.86 10.16 7.77
C VAL A 42 -12.00 11.38 7.44
N LYS A 43 -11.88 11.75 6.16
CA LYS A 43 -11.07 12.88 5.67
C LYS A 43 -9.61 12.83 6.14
N ALA A 44 -8.98 11.66 6.06
CA ALA A 44 -7.61 11.42 6.52
C ALA A 44 -6.54 11.81 5.48
N TRP A 45 -6.86 11.81 4.18
CA TRP A 45 -5.86 12.00 3.14
C TRP A 45 -5.83 13.45 2.63
N ALA A 46 -4.74 14.17 2.88
CA ALA A 46 -4.49 15.49 2.27
C ALA A 46 -4.08 15.37 0.79
N TYR A 47 -3.41 14.27 0.45
CA TYR A 47 -2.98 13.93 -0.90
C TYR A 47 -3.01 12.41 -1.08
N LEU A 48 -3.61 11.95 -2.17
CA LEU A 48 -3.59 10.55 -2.59
C LEU A 48 -3.52 10.49 -4.13
N ASN A 49 -2.62 9.66 -4.66
CA ASN A 49 -2.53 9.37 -6.09
C ASN A 49 -2.68 7.85 -6.30
N PRO A 50 -3.89 7.36 -6.61
CA PRO A 50 -4.15 5.93 -6.78
C PRO A 50 -3.33 5.28 -7.89
N ASP A 51 -3.14 5.97 -9.02
CA ASP A 51 -2.41 5.44 -10.18
C ASP A 51 -0.93 5.24 -9.85
N GLN A 52 -0.32 6.20 -9.15
CA GLN A 52 1.05 6.07 -8.67
C GLN A 52 1.22 4.88 -7.71
N VAL A 53 0.24 4.64 -6.82
CA VAL A 53 0.27 3.52 -5.88
C VAL A 53 0.23 2.18 -6.63
N LEU A 54 -0.65 2.04 -7.62
CA LEU A 54 -0.76 0.82 -8.43
C LEU A 54 0.48 0.62 -9.32
N GLU A 55 1.03 1.68 -9.91
CA GLU A 55 2.27 1.60 -10.69
C GLU A 55 3.44 1.12 -9.83
N GLN A 56 3.59 1.65 -8.61
CA GLN A 56 4.63 1.21 -7.67
C GLN A 56 4.43 -0.23 -7.22
N ALA A 57 3.18 -0.64 -6.96
CA ALA A 57 2.85 -2.01 -6.58
C ALA A 57 3.28 -3.01 -7.66
N ARG A 58 2.95 -2.76 -8.93
CA ARG A 58 3.40 -3.59 -10.06
C ARG A 58 4.91 -3.68 -10.18
N LYS A 59 5.62 -2.56 -9.97
CA LYS A 59 7.09 -2.53 -9.97
C LYS A 59 7.66 -3.39 -8.86
N LEU A 60 7.05 -3.37 -7.66
CA LEU A 60 7.46 -4.21 -6.54
C LEU A 60 7.21 -5.70 -6.82
N ASP A 61 6.07 -6.05 -7.40
CA ASP A 61 5.77 -7.45 -7.77
C ASP A 61 6.81 -8.04 -8.75
N ALA A 62 7.39 -7.20 -9.62
CA ALA A 62 8.43 -7.58 -10.57
C ALA A 62 9.84 -7.74 -9.96
N VAL A 63 10.07 -7.33 -8.70
CA VAL A 63 11.39 -7.46 -8.04
C VAL A 63 11.67 -8.93 -7.70
N PRO A 64 12.84 -9.49 -8.06
CA PRO A 64 13.25 -10.84 -7.67
C PRO A 64 13.21 -11.04 -6.15
N LYS A 65 12.87 -12.24 -5.68
CA LYS A 65 12.62 -12.48 -4.24
C LYS A 65 13.86 -12.23 -3.38
N GLU A 66 15.03 -12.55 -3.91
CA GLU A 66 16.36 -12.34 -3.32
C GLU A 66 16.70 -10.85 -3.10
N ASP A 67 16.09 -9.95 -3.88
CA ASP A 67 16.33 -8.51 -3.80
C ASP A 67 15.30 -7.78 -2.90
N ARG A 68 14.37 -8.51 -2.28
CA ARG A 68 13.30 -7.94 -1.47
C ARG A 68 13.78 -7.65 -0.05
N GLY A 69 13.74 -6.39 0.35
CA GLY A 69 14.00 -5.95 1.73
C GLY A 69 12.87 -6.30 2.72
N PRO A 70 13.08 -6.06 4.04
CA PRO A 70 12.17 -6.51 5.10
C PRO A 70 10.77 -5.86 5.08
N LEU A 71 10.61 -4.72 4.40
CA LEU A 71 9.32 -4.03 4.24
C LEU A 71 8.77 -4.12 2.81
N HIS A 72 9.30 -5.03 1.98
CA HIS A 72 8.86 -5.15 0.59
C HIS A 72 7.35 -5.38 0.50
N GLY A 73 6.67 -4.49 -0.21
CA GLY A 73 5.21 -4.55 -0.42
C GLY A 73 4.34 -4.07 0.75
N VAL A 74 4.93 -3.70 1.89
CA VAL A 74 4.17 -3.13 3.02
C VAL A 74 3.84 -1.68 2.74
N ALA A 75 2.55 -1.35 2.70
CA ALA A 75 2.08 0.01 2.48
C ALA A 75 2.28 0.89 3.72
N ILE A 76 2.60 2.17 3.48
CA ILE A 76 2.69 3.20 4.51
C ILE A 76 1.91 4.45 4.08
N ALA A 77 1.37 5.18 5.05
CA ALA A 77 0.88 6.54 4.87
C ALA A 77 1.85 7.51 5.57
N VAL A 78 2.12 8.65 4.95
CA VAL A 78 3.04 9.66 5.48
C VAL A 78 2.23 10.86 5.91
N LYS A 79 2.47 11.35 7.14
CA LYS A 79 1.83 12.56 7.66
C LYS A 79 2.31 13.77 6.86
N ASP A 80 1.40 14.66 6.47
CA ASP A 80 1.70 15.77 5.54
C ASP A 80 2.75 16.78 6.04
N VAL A 81 3.01 16.81 7.35
CA VAL A 81 4.10 17.60 7.96
C VAL A 81 5.50 16.99 7.72
N ILE A 82 5.58 15.85 7.05
CA ILE A 82 6.82 15.16 6.68
C ILE A 82 7.03 15.31 5.18
N TYR A 83 8.15 15.91 4.78
CA TYR A 83 8.49 16.13 3.39
C TYR A 83 8.56 14.81 2.60
N THR A 84 7.84 14.77 1.48
CA THR A 84 7.87 13.65 0.54
C THR A 84 8.34 14.18 -0.82
N LYS A 85 9.42 13.60 -1.39
CA LYS A 85 9.99 14.06 -2.66
C LYS A 85 8.92 14.08 -3.76
N GLY A 86 8.86 15.18 -4.52
CA GLY A 86 7.88 15.37 -5.60
C GLY A 86 6.48 15.77 -5.14
N LYS A 87 6.28 16.03 -3.85
CA LYS A 87 5.04 16.56 -3.27
C LYS A 87 5.36 17.82 -2.47
N SER A 88 4.53 18.85 -2.62
CA SER A 88 4.61 20.02 -1.75
C SER A 88 3.98 19.64 -0.41
N ALA A 89 4.77 19.64 0.66
CA ALA A 89 4.20 19.79 2.01
C ALA A 89 3.55 21.18 2.05
N ARG A 90 2.29 21.26 2.44
CA ARG A 90 1.64 22.55 2.66
C ARG A 90 2.01 23.11 4.03
#